data_AF-A0A2D4XBF9-F1
#
_entry.id   AF-A0A2D4XBF9-F1
#
_cell.length_a   1.000
_cell.length_b   1.000
_cell.length_c   1.000
_cell.angle_alpha   90.00
_cell.angle_beta   90.00
_cell.angle_gamma   90.00
#
_symmetry.space_group_name_H-M   'P 1'
#
loop_
_entity.id
_entity.type
_entity.pdbx_description
1 polymer ?
#
loop_
_entity_poly.entity_id
_entity_poly.type
_entity_poly.pdbx_seq_one_letter_code
_entity_poly.pdbx_strand_id
1 'polypeptide(L)'
;MAHEFGQLIHQNKDPFEYIWVDEGAASLSEFINFGESAELEAEANSWTLNSSTSLRWWDGRDSDAGSSFLFLSYLADKLGGSSAIRQLVSNPSLGGNGVESLARSPGPGSTPVGKTMSEIFANFSAAVTLDSAQGAFGFSDLDLLEDCSDGGFCRSAISAENDQWSEAWQSPGHTIEGWGLRSFRFTQGDGFPLSIMVQPDRFGFEGAVLSKEEGSGTWTMENLRIDANDGRGTGLVPGFGNATSEVLLLVWFNSLFDDCDFDFANCGVLSGGSYPSGSFTVSASQVTSPAEVSIDSISGFDRDGDFLDDSVEIGIRVSSSAFSESLSVEFSAFTNNSLHDTAEFTISVGNSDPEVMSVWFTPPFTGDWAFTTKIRDIAGELQDIAQSLPEQISNMKPVGSGSISSNETQTWSNSYIFGGGYDSWGFGFQNGSFGHNETPQSYIWDLGDGNSSSLKNPVHYFTEEGDYLITLIVRDQGGFFSEVISWDITVNDTSEPIP
;
A
#
# COMPACT_ATOMS: atom_id res chain seq x y z
N MET A 1 -15.62 2.42 44.72
CA MET A 1 -14.87 1.46 45.60
C MET A 1 -14.32 0.29 44.80
N ALA A 2 -15.11 -0.38 43.95
CA ALA A 2 -14.57 -1.40 43.05
C ALA A 2 -13.54 -0.84 42.07
N HIS A 3 -13.77 0.37 41.54
CA HIS A 3 -12.82 1.15 40.72
C HIS A 3 -11.46 1.32 41.42
N GLU A 4 -11.44 2.07 42.52
CA GLU A 4 -10.25 2.30 43.36
C GLU A 4 -9.51 1.03 43.78
N PHE A 5 -10.25 -0.05 44.10
CA PHE A 5 -9.64 -1.32 44.46
C PHE A 5 -9.01 -2.03 43.24
N GLY A 6 -9.61 -1.86 42.06
CA GLY A 6 -9.06 -2.30 40.78
C GLY A 6 -7.70 -1.65 40.49
N GLN A 7 -7.63 -0.32 40.59
CA GLN A 7 -6.37 0.44 40.45
C GLN A 7 -5.30 -0.04 41.42
N LEU A 8 -5.64 -0.25 42.70
CA LEU A 8 -4.70 -0.76 43.70
C LEU A 8 -4.14 -2.15 43.34
N ILE A 9 -4.98 -3.04 42.78
CA ILE A 9 -4.53 -4.36 42.32
C ILE A 9 -3.60 -4.20 41.13
N HIS A 10 -3.98 -3.38 40.16
CA HIS A 10 -3.23 -3.22 38.93
C HIS A 10 -1.89 -2.55 39.18
N GLN A 11 -1.85 -1.43 39.91
CA GLN A 11 -0.62 -0.76 40.34
C GLN A 11 0.35 -1.71 41.08
N ASN A 12 -0.17 -2.69 41.83
CA ASN A 12 0.67 -3.68 42.49
C ASN A 12 1.18 -4.78 41.55
N LYS A 13 0.51 -5.03 40.42
CA LYS A 13 0.87 -6.04 39.41
C LYS A 13 1.76 -5.47 38.31
N ASP A 14 1.39 -4.32 37.77
CA ASP A 14 2.14 -3.57 36.78
C ASP A 14 2.12 -2.07 37.13
N PRO A 15 3.11 -1.56 37.87
CA PRO A 15 3.16 -0.16 38.29
C PRO A 15 3.56 0.81 37.18
N PHE A 16 3.86 0.33 35.97
CA PHE A 16 4.31 1.13 34.83
C PHE A 16 3.31 1.12 33.66
N GLU A 17 2.16 0.49 33.84
CA GLU A 17 1.11 0.46 32.83
C GLU A 17 0.56 1.87 32.55
N TYR A 18 0.16 2.09 31.31
CA TYR A 18 -0.44 3.34 30.87
C TYR A 18 -1.80 3.56 31.52
N ILE A 19 -2.08 4.81 31.88
CA ILE A 19 -3.26 5.17 32.67
C ILE A 19 -4.55 4.74 31.98
N TRP A 20 -4.62 4.84 30.65
CA TRP A 20 -5.82 4.44 29.90
C TRP A 20 -6.16 2.94 30.07
N VAL A 21 -5.16 2.04 30.18
CA VAL A 21 -5.42 0.62 30.45
C VAL A 21 -5.82 0.42 31.91
N ASP A 22 -5.18 1.14 32.83
CA ASP A 22 -5.47 1.03 34.26
C ASP A 22 -6.88 1.50 34.61
N GLU A 23 -7.21 2.72 34.20
CA GLU A 23 -8.52 3.32 34.44
C GLU A 23 -9.61 2.55 33.70
N GLY A 24 -9.38 2.11 32.47
CA GLY A 24 -10.32 1.24 31.75
C GLY A 24 -10.59 -0.07 32.48
N ALA A 25 -9.57 -0.72 33.05
CA ALA A 25 -9.72 -1.95 33.84
C ALA A 25 -10.44 -1.69 35.18
N ALA A 26 -10.22 -0.53 35.78
CA ALA A 26 -10.89 -0.08 36.99
C ALA A 26 -12.39 0.21 36.75
N SER A 27 -12.73 0.94 35.67
CA SER A 27 -14.13 1.19 35.27
C SER A 27 -14.84 -0.11 34.91
N LEU A 28 -14.17 -1.04 34.22
CA LEU A 28 -14.71 -2.37 33.97
C LEU A 28 -14.98 -3.15 35.27
N SER A 29 -14.11 -3.02 36.26
CA SER A 29 -14.31 -3.61 37.60
C SER A 29 -15.55 -3.02 38.27
N GLU A 30 -15.78 -1.70 38.18
CA GLU A 30 -17.02 -1.08 38.65
C GLU A 30 -18.24 -1.68 37.97
N PHE A 31 -18.25 -1.70 36.63
CA PHE A 31 -19.36 -2.20 35.83
C PHE A 31 -19.70 -3.67 36.15
N ILE A 32 -18.70 -4.55 36.24
CA ILE A 32 -18.93 -5.97 36.54
C ILE A 32 -19.54 -6.17 37.95
N ASN A 33 -19.20 -5.32 38.92
CA ASN A 33 -19.66 -5.47 40.29
C ASN A 33 -21.03 -4.83 40.55
N PHE A 34 -21.32 -3.72 39.88
CA PHE A 34 -22.50 -2.89 40.20
C PHE A 34 -23.44 -2.65 39.01
N GLY A 35 -23.04 -3.05 37.80
CA GLY A 35 -23.75 -2.78 36.56
C GLY A 35 -23.55 -1.35 36.10
N GLU A 36 -24.51 -0.88 35.31
CA GLU A 36 -24.60 0.49 34.81
C GLU A 36 -24.73 1.51 35.96
N SER A 37 -24.00 2.62 35.83
CA SER A 37 -24.06 3.76 36.75
C SER A 37 -24.09 5.07 35.95
N ALA A 38 -24.74 6.09 36.48
CA ALA A 38 -24.86 7.38 35.81
C ALA A 38 -23.51 8.06 35.52
N GLU A 39 -22.47 7.72 36.29
CA GLU A 39 -21.09 8.20 36.08
C GLU A 39 -20.46 7.48 34.88
N LEU A 40 -20.50 6.15 34.85
CA LEU A 40 -20.03 5.35 33.71
C LEU A 40 -20.77 5.70 32.41
N GLU A 41 -22.09 5.89 32.48
CA GLU A 41 -22.90 6.34 31.34
C GLU A 41 -22.40 7.70 30.83
N ALA A 42 -22.19 8.67 31.72
CA ALA A 42 -21.73 10.00 31.33
C ALA A 42 -20.33 9.99 30.70
N GLU A 43 -19.40 9.22 31.26
CA GLU A 43 -18.03 9.07 30.74
C GLU A 43 -18.03 8.37 29.38
N ALA A 44 -18.67 7.20 29.27
CA ALA A 44 -18.79 6.47 28.01
C ALA A 44 -19.43 7.32 26.92
N ASN A 45 -20.51 8.03 27.25
CA ASN A 45 -21.25 8.85 26.31
C ASN A 45 -20.49 10.14 25.93
N SER A 46 -19.62 10.65 26.80
CA SER A 46 -18.69 11.74 26.47
C SER A 46 -17.79 11.38 25.29
N TRP A 47 -17.31 10.13 25.24
CA TRP A 47 -16.53 9.64 24.11
C TRP A 47 -17.38 9.23 22.91
N THR A 48 -18.48 8.48 23.09
CA THR A 48 -19.27 8.00 21.93
C THR A 48 -19.93 9.14 21.16
N LEU A 49 -20.32 10.23 21.83
CA LEU A 49 -20.85 11.44 21.18
C LEU A 49 -19.74 12.27 20.49
N ASN A 50 -18.47 12.09 20.86
CA ASN A 50 -17.33 12.73 20.20
C ASN A 50 -16.09 11.83 20.16
N SER A 51 -16.18 10.78 19.34
CA SER A 51 -15.16 9.73 19.27
C SER A 51 -13.86 10.16 18.60
N SER A 52 -13.71 11.45 18.23
CA SER A 52 -12.47 11.96 17.63
C SER A 52 -11.31 12.08 18.61
N THR A 53 -11.58 11.94 19.91
CA THR A 53 -10.55 11.93 20.96
C THR A 53 -9.86 10.57 21.03
N SER A 54 -8.59 10.58 21.38
CA SER A 54 -7.74 9.38 21.40
C SER A 54 -8.20 8.34 22.41
N LEU A 55 -8.10 7.06 22.06
CA LEU A 55 -8.13 5.96 23.02
C LEU A 55 -6.81 5.79 23.78
N ARG A 56 -5.68 6.20 23.19
CA ARG A 56 -4.32 5.86 23.67
C ARG A 56 -3.58 7.05 24.29
N TRP A 57 -4.28 8.17 24.47
CA TRP A 57 -3.77 9.35 25.14
C TRP A 57 -4.67 9.72 26.30
N TRP A 58 -4.06 9.85 27.47
CA TRP A 58 -4.74 10.25 28.69
C TRP A 58 -4.31 11.66 29.12
N ASP A 59 -5.25 12.61 29.11
CA ASP A 59 -5.08 13.96 29.68
C ASP A 59 -6.16 14.33 30.71
N GLY A 60 -6.96 13.35 31.13
CA GLY A 60 -7.92 13.46 32.23
C GLY A 60 -9.28 13.99 31.80
N ARG A 61 -9.65 13.81 30.53
CA ARG A 61 -11.00 14.10 30.02
C ARG A 61 -11.94 12.94 30.35
N ASP A 62 -13.23 13.24 30.56
CA ASP A 62 -14.27 12.21 30.70
C ASP A 62 -14.29 11.23 29.50
N SER A 63 -13.89 11.71 28.32
CA SER A 63 -13.77 10.88 27.11
C SER A 63 -12.63 9.86 27.17
N ASP A 64 -11.57 10.13 27.93
CA ASP A 64 -10.45 9.20 28.11
C ASP A 64 -10.92 8.01 28.96
N ALA A 65 -11.64 8.29 30.06
CA ALA A 65 -12.27 7.27 30.89
C ALA A 65 -13.32 6.46 30.11
N GLY A 66 -14.18 7.15 29.36
CA GLY A 66 -15.23 6.52 28.55
C GLY A 66 -14.70 5.59 27.46
N SER A 67 -13.73 6.05 26.66
CA SER A 67 -13.12 5.23 25.61
C SER A 67 -12.41 4.01 26.18
N SER A 68 -11.65 4.20 27.26
CA SER A 68 -10.92 3.15 27.96
C SER A 68 -11.87 2.11 28.54
N PHE A 69 -12.93 2.54 29.22
CA PHE A 69 -13.96 1.65 29.74
C PHE A 69 -14.60 0.80 28.63
N LEU A 70 -15.04 1.42 27.54
CA LEU A 70 -15.68 0.72 26.42
C LEU A 70 -14.70 -0.26 25.75
N PHE A 71 -13.44 0.14 25.56
CA PHE A 71 -12.43 -0.71 24.96
C PHE A 71 -12.07 -1.91 25.84
N LEU A 72 -11.87 -1.70 27.14
CA LEU A 72 -11.56 -2.80 28.06
C LEU A 72 -12.76 -3.73 28.24
N SER A 73 -13.98 -3.21 28.21
CA SER A 73 -15.22 -4.00 28.17
C SER A 73 -15.29 -4.86 26.91
N TYR A 74 -14.93 -4.29 25.76
CA TYR A 74 -14.85 -5.02 24.49
C TYR A 74 -13.80 -6.15 24.54
N LEU A 75 -12.59 -5.86 25.03
CA LEU A 75 -11.54 -6.87 25.18
C LEU A 75 -11.95 -7.97 26.15
N ALA A 76 -12.63 -7.63 27.25
CA ALA A 76 -13.15 -8.60 28.20
C ALA A 76 -14.16 -9.53 27.51
N ASP A 77 -15.16 -8.97 26.84
CA ASP A 77 -16.18 -9.74 26.12
C ASP A 77 -15.54 -10.67 25.06
N LYS A 78 -14.66 -10.12 24.22
CA LYS A 78 -14.14 -10.86 23.07
C LYS A 78 -12.96 -11.77 23.36
N LEU A 79 -12.11 -11.50 24.34
CA LEU A 79 -10.85 -12.23 24.51
C LEU A 79 -10.85 -13.26 25.66
N GLY A 80 -11.99 -13.56 26.26
CA GLY A 80 -12.12 -14.62 27.28
C GLY A 80 -12.47 -14.14 28.69
N GLY A 81 -13.16 -13.01 28.79
CA GLY A 81 -13.73 -12.45 30.01
C GLY A 81 -12.69 -12.08 31.06
N SER A 82 -13.04 -12.28 32.33
CA SER A 82 -12.16 -11.98 33.47
C SER A 82 -10.78 -12.65 33.42
N SER A 83 -10.64 -13.77 32.69
CA SER A 83 -9.33 -14.43 32.54
C SER A 83 -8.38 -13.62 31.66
N ALA A 84 -8.91 -13.01 30.59
CA ALA A 84 -8.17 -12.16 29.66
C ALA A 84 -7.73 -10.86 30.34
N ILE A 85 -8.63 -10.22 31.10
CA ILE A 85 -8.31 -8.99 31.84
C ILE A 85 -7.27 -9.25 32.92
N ARG A 86 -7.34 -10.38 33.65
CA ARG A 86 -6.28 -10.76 34.59
C ARG A 86 -4.93 -10.97 33.90
N GLN A 87 -4.93 -11.52 32.69
CA GLN A 87 -3.71 -11.70 31.90
C GLN A 87 -3.13 -10.34 31.50
N LEU A 88 -3.97 -9.41 31.01
CA LEU A 88 -3.57 -8.04 30.66
C LEU A 88 -2.96 -7.30 31.86
N VAL A 89 -3.68 -7.24 32.98
CA VAL A 89 -3.25 -6.59 34.24
C VAL A 89 -1.96 -7.19 34.83
N SER A 90 -1.57 -8.39 34.42
CA SER A 90 -0.33 -9.05 34.89
C SER A 90 0.78 -9.12 33.85
N ASN A 91 0.55 -8.57 32.66
CA ASN A 91 1.48 -8.61 31.55
C ASN A 91 2.44 -7.43 31.65
N PRO A 92 3.76 -7.64 31.73
CA PRO A 92 4.74 -6.54 31.80
C PRO A 92 4.90 -5.75 30.48
N SER A 93 4.15 -6.10 29.43
CA SER A 93 4.13 -5.37 28.17
C SER A 93 3.07 -4.28 28.27
N LEU A 94 3.48 -3.02 28.12
CA LEU A 94 2.63 -1.87 28.39
C LEU A 94 1.69 -1.54 27.21
N GLY A 95 0.51 -1.03 27.53
CA GLY A 95 -0.42 -0.36 26.64
C GLY A 95 -0.86 -1.23 25.47
N GLY A 96 -0.77 -0.68 24.27
CA GLY A 96 -1.11 -1.37 23.02
C GLY A 96 -0.31 -2.66 22.81
N ASN A 97 0.95 -2.71 23.26
CA ASN A 97 1.75 -3.94 23.17
C ASN A 97 1.20 -5.04 24.10
N GLY A 98 0.70 -4.66 25.28
CA GLY A 98 -0.01 -5.55 26.20
C GLY A 98 -1.27 -6.13 25.57
N VAL A 99 -2.05 -5.27 24.91
CA VAL A 99 -3.28 -5.64 24.19
C VAL A 99 -3.00 -6.56 23.00
N GLU A 100 -2.00 -6.27 22.17
CA GLU A 100 -1.61 -7.16 21.06
C GLU A 100 -1.14 -8.53 21.57
N SER A 101 -0.38 -8.54 22.66
CA SER A 101 0.08 -9.79 23.30
C SER A 101 -1.12 -10.63 23.76
N LEU A 102 -2.12 -10.00 24.38
CA LEU A 102 -3.36 -10.67 24.78
C LEU A 102 -4.11 -11.21 23.57
N ALA A 103 -4.31 -10.41 22.53
CA ALA A 103 -5.05 -10.81 21.32
C ALA A 103 -4.38 -11.96 20.55
N ARG A 104 -3.05 -12.09 20.64
CA ARG A 104 -2.29 -13.22 20.04
C ARG A 104 -2.41 -14.52 20.82
N SER A 105 -2.80 -14.47 22.10
CA SER A 105 -2.97 -15.64 22.96
C SER A 105 -4.19 -15.48 23.89
N PRO A 106 -5.42 -15.44 23.32
CA PRO A 106 -6.62 -15.14 24.08
C PRO A 106 -7.10 -16.34 24.90
N GLY A 107 -8.00 -16.08 25.85
CA GLY A 107 -8.61 -17.09 26.70
C GLY A 107 -9.59 -18.02 25.95
N PRO A 108 -9.98 -19.15 26.56
CA PRO A 108 -10.97 -20.05 25.97
C PRO A 108 -12.30 -19.35 25.67
N GLY A 109 -12.89 -19.64 24.50
CA GLY A 109 -14.16 -19.04 24.08
C GLY A 109 -14.04 -17.65 23.45
N SER A 110 -12.81 -17.19 23.17
CA SER A 110 -12.56 -15.90 22.54
C SER A 110 -13.09 -15.80 21.11
N THR A 111 -13.55 -14.61 20.74
CA THR A 111 -13.79 -14.18 19.36
C THR A 111 -12.55 -13.46 18.82
N PRO A 112 -12.03 -13.81 17.63
CA PRO A 112 -10.91 -13.08 17.03
C PRO A 112 -11.29 -11.62 16.73
N VAL A 113 -10.44 -10.69 17.15
CA VAL A 113 -10.63 -9.23 16.93
C VAL A 113 -9.45 -8.57 16.21
N GLY A 114 -8.46 -9.36 15.77
CA GLY A 114 -7.19 -8.86 15.21
C GLY A 114 -5.98 -9.25 16.04
N LYS A 115 -4.78 -8.99 15.52
CA LYS A 115 -3.47 -9.27 16.15
C LYS A 115 -2.56 -8.05 16.27
N THR A 116 -2.92 -6.95 15.61
CA THR A 116 -2.27 -5.64 15.70
C THR A 116 -3.24 -4.66 16.33
N MET A 117 -2.72 -3.59 16.96
CA MET A 117 -3.60 -2.56 17.52
C MET A 117 -4.55 -1.96 16.48
N SER A 118 -4.12 -1.79 15.23
CA SER A 118 -5.00 -1.24 14.19
C SER A 118 -6.16 -2.19 13.85
N GLU A 119 -5.90 -3.50 13.73
CA GLU A 119 -6.96 -4.49 13.49
C GLU A 119 -7.94 -4.57 14.67
N ILE A 120 -7.42 -4.52 15.90
CA ILE A 120 -8.22 -4.53 17.13
C ILE A 120 -9.08 -3.27 17.22
N PHE A 121 -8.49 -2.11 16.93
CA PHE A 121 -9.18 -0.83 16.93
C PHE A 121 -10.25 -0.75 15.83
N ALA A 122 -10.02 -1.33 14.65
CA ALA A 122 -11.01 -1.41 13.60
C ALA A 122 -12.25 -2.22 14.02
N ASN A 123 -12.04 -3.40 14.63
CA ASN A 123 -13.14 -4.23 15.12
C ASN A 123 -13.86 -3.61 16.33
N PHE A 124 -13.12 -2.97 17.24
CA PHE A 124 -13.71 -2.17 18.32
C PHE A 124 -14.55 -1.02 17.77
N SER A 125 -14.04 -0.28 16.77
CA SER A 125 -14.73 0.84 16.12
C SER A 125 -16.04 0.38 15.47
N ALA A 126 -16.02 -0.79 14.81
CA ALA A 126 -17.23 -1.43 14.31
C ALA A 126 -18.19 -1.78 15.45
N ALA A 127 -17.71 -2.36 16.56
CA ALA A 127 -18.52 -2.70 17.71
C ALA A 127 -19.22 -1.51 18.36
N VAL A 128 -18.50 -0.41 18.61
CA VAL A 128 -19.10 0.79 19.22
C VAL A 128 -20.04 1.54 18.29
N THR A 129 -19.88 1.39 16.98
CA THR A 129 -20.74 2.04 15.98
C THR A 129 -22.00 1.22 15.69
N LEU A 130 -21.87 -0.11 15.60
CA LEU A 130 -22.97 -1.01 15.20
C LEU A 130 -23.71 -1.65 16.35
N ASP A 131 -22.98 -2.06 17.38
CA ASP A 131 -23.41 -3.00 18.40
C ASP A 131 -24.25 -4.17 17.86
N SER A 132 -23.63 -4.91 16.94
CA SER A 132 -24.21 -6.06 16.27
C SER A 132 -23.94 -7.34 17.05
N ALA A 133 -24.91 -8.27 17.08
CA ALA A 133 -24.72 -9.61 17.61
C ALA A 133 -23.70 -10.47 16.83
N GLN A 134 -23.12 -9.93 15.75
CA GLN A 134 -22.22 -10.63 14.85
C GLN A 134 -20.76 -10.57 15.32
N GLY A 135 -20.31 -11.63 15.99
CA GLY A 135 -18.90 -11.87 16.26
C GLY A 135 -18.22 -10.68 16.94
N ALA A 136 -17.30 -10.04 16.21
CA ALA A 136 -16.48 -8.94 16.70
C ALA A 136 -17.16 -7.55 16.61
N PHE A 137 -18.34 -7.43 15.98
CA PHE A 137 -18.98 -6.15 15.63
C PHE A 137 -20.02 -5.65 16.64
N GLY A 138 -19.95 -6.10 17.89
CA GLY A 138 -20.78 -5.57 18.96
C GLY A 138 -20.39 -6.15 20.30
N PHE A 139 -21.18 -5.88 21.33
CA PHE A 139 -20.95 -6.31 22.71
C PHE A 139 -21.96 -7.40 23.09
N SER A 140 -21.53 -8.38 23.90
CA SER A 140 -22.43 -9.40 24.45
C SER A 140 -22.91 -9.05 25.86
N ASP A 141 -22.08 -8.34 26.61
CA ASP A 141 -22.28 -8.02 28.04
C ASP A 141 -22.68 -6.55 28.27
N LEU A 142 -22.70 -5.73 27.20
CA LEU A 142 -23.06 -4.32 27.18
C LEU A 142 -24.05 -4.12 26.02
N ASP A 143 -25.05 -3.25 26.18
CA ASP A 143 -26.00 -2.89 25.11
C ASP A 143 -25.81 -1.41 24.79
N LEU A 144 -25.46 -1.10 23.54
CA LEU A 144 -25.28 0.26 23.06
C LEU A 144 -26.50 0.70 22.25
N LEU A 145 -27.13 1.76 22.72
CA LEU A 145 -28.35 2.30 22.16
C LEU A 145 -28.07 3.32 21.05
N GLU A 146 -28.86 3.30 19.97
CA GLU A 146 -28.82 4.36 18.94
C GLU A 146 -29.36 5.69 19.49
N ASP A 147 -30.35 5.63 20.38
CA ASP A 147 -30.86 6.77 21.15
C ASP A 147 -30.79 6.46 22.65
N CYS A 148 -29.93 7.18 23.34
CA CYS A 148 -29.63 7.06 24.77
C CYS A 148 -30.17 8.27 25.56
N SER A 149 -31.09 9.06 24.99
CA SER A 149 -31.64 10.25 25.65
C SER A 149 -32.41 9.96 26.94
N ASP A 150 -32.88 8.73 27.11
CA ASP A 150 -33.58 8.22 28.30
C ASP A 150 -32.64 7.47 29.29
N GLY A 151 -31.32 7.57 29.10
CA GLY A 151 -30.30 6.81 29.84
C GLY A 151 -29.74 5.64 29.02
N GLY A 152 -28.65 5.04 29.47
CA GLY A 152 -27.95 4.00 28.73
C GLY A 152 -26.66 4.44 28.06
N PHE A 153 -25.87 3.46 27.63
CA PHE A 153 -24.68 3.68 26.82
C PHE A 153 -25.08 3.93 25.36
N CYS A 154 -24.62 5.03 24.77
CA CYS A 154 -24.88 5.35 23.37
C CYS A 154 -23.89 4.62 22.45
N ARG A 155 -24.34 4.29 21.24
CA ARG A 155 -23.43 4.00 20.12
C ARG A 155 -22.62 5.24 19.75
N SER A 156 -21.46 5.02 19.13
CA SER A 156 -20.65 6.09 18.56
C SER A 156 -21.46 6.89 17.51
N ALA A 157 -21.46 8.20 17.66
CA ALA A 157 -22.23 9.10 16.81
C ALA A 157 -21.70 9.13 15.37
N ILE A 158 -22.61 8.99 14.41
CA ILE A 158 -22.30 9.16 12.99
C ILE A 158 -21.91 10.62 12.73
N SER A 159 -20.75 10.82 12.12
CA SER A 159 -20.18 12.15 11.90
C SER A 159 -20.82 12.86 10.70
N ALA A 160 -21.17 12.12 9.65
CA ALA A 160 -22.04 12.60 8.58
C ALA A 160 -22.69 11.43 7.85
N GLU A 161 -23.80 11.68 7.19
CA GLU A 161 -24.54 10.69 6.41
C GLU A 161 -24.95 11.22 5.04
N ASN A 162 -25.21 10.30 4.11
CA ASN A 162 -25.79 10.61 2.82
C ASN A 162 -26.77 9.52 2.37
N ASP A 163 -27.91 9.98 1.86
CA ASP A 163 -28.95 9.13 1.27
C ASP A 163 -29.42 9.65 -0.11
N GLN A 164 -28.75 10.67 -0.66
CA GLN A 164 -29.06 11.25 -1.98
C GLN A 164 -27.87 11.12 -2.92
N TRP A 165 -28.05 10.52 -4.10
CA TRP A 165 -26.96 10.20 -5.03
C TRP A 165 -27.08 10.85 -6.41
N SER A 166 -27.79 11.98 -6.49
CA SER A 166 -27.88 12.75 -7.74
C SER A 166 -26.57 13.43 -8.14
N GLU A 167 -25.71 13.71 -7.16
CA GLU A 167 -24.39 14.34 -7.33
C GLU A 167 -23.37 13.64 -6.43
N ALA A 168 -22.08 13.88 -6.69
CA ALA A 168 -21.03 13.42 -5.78
C ALA A 168 -21.17 14.09 -4.41
N TRP A 169 -21.17 13.30 -3.35
CA TRP A 169 -21.25 13.79 -1.98
C TRP A 169 -19.84 14.03 -1.43
N GLN A 170 -19.66 15.12 -0.69
CA GLN A 170 -18.41 15.43 0.00
C GLN A 170 -18.69 15.97 1.41
N SER A 171 -17.84 15.59 2.35
CA SER A 171 -17.86 16.06 3.74
C SER A 171 -16.44 16.37 4.20
N PRO A 172 -16.01 17.65 4.14
CA PRO A 172 -14.68 18.08 4.53
C PRO A 172 -14.59 18.46 6.01
N GLY A 173 -13.35 18.58 6.52
CA GLY A 173 -13.06 19.24 7.80
C GLY A 173 -13.17 18.34 9.04
N HIS A 174 -13.10 17.02 8.88
CA HIS A 174 -13.13 16.08 9.99
C HIS A 174 -11.75 16.02 10.65
N THR A 175 -11.66 16.40 11.91
CA THR A 175 -10.43 16.31 12.71
C THR A 175 -10.48 15.13 13.67
N ILE A 176 -9.35 14.43 13.81
CA ILE A 176 -9.19 13.26 14.68
C ILE A 176 -7.82 13.32 15.38
N GLU A 177 -7.79 13.01 16.68
CA GLU A 177 -6.57 12.69 17.44
C GLU A 177 -6.08 11.29 17.08
N GLY A 178 -4.79 10.99 17.24
CA GLY A 178 -4.28 9.64 17.06
C GLY A 178 -5.14 8.62 17.82
N TRP A 179 -5.53 7.52 17.18
CA TRP A 179 -6.44 6.52 17.76
C TRP A 179 -7.82 7.04 18.17
N GLY A 180 -8.29 8.13 17.57
CA GLY A 180 -9.70 8.53 17.54
C GLY A 180 -10.41 7.98 16.29
N LEU A 181 -11.74 8.08 16.29
CA LEU A 181 -12.66 7.52 15.30
C LEU A 181 -13.63 8.58 14.76
N ARG A 182 -13.89 8.52 13.45
CA ARG A 182 -15.06 9.11 12.80
C ARG A 182 -15.76 8.06 11.95
N SER A 183 -17.08 8.10 11.95
CA SER A 183 -17.92 7.17 11.19
C SER A 183 -18.86 7.94 10.24
N PHE A 184 -19.17 7.34 9.10
CA PHE A 184 -20.04 7.91 8.07
C PHE A 184 -21.04 6.87 7.59
N ARG A 185 -22.29 7.28 7.35
CA ARG A 185 -23.37 6.37 6.93
C ARG A 185 -23.86 6.70 5.53
N PHE A 186 -23.95 5.68 4.69
CA PHE A 186 -24.43 5.77 3.31
C PHE A 186 -25.59 4.80 3.08
N THR A 187 -26.73 5.29 2.60
CA THR A 187 -27.93 4.48 2.32
C THR A 187 -28.57 4.89 0.99
N GLN A 188 -29.61 4.17 0.56
CA GLN A 188 -30.44 4.52 -0.62
C GLN A 188 -29.68 4.59 -1.96
N GLY A 189 -28.75 3.66 -2.22
CA GLY A 189 -28.15 3.52 -3.56
C GLY A 189 -29.14 3.02 -4.63
N ASP A 190 -28.73 3.06 -5.90
CA ASP A 190 -29.56 2.63 -7.04
C ASP A 190 -29.10 1.31 -7.67
N GLY A 191 -28.23 0.57 -6.97
CA GLY A 191 -27.65 -0.70 -7.40
C GLY A 191 -26.29 -0.58 -8.11
N PHE A 192 -25.85 0.65 -8.41
CA PHE A 192 -24.49 0.88 -8.93
C PHE A 192 -23.44 0.72 -7.82
N PRO A 193 -22.17 0.43 -8.16
CA PRO A 193 -21.09 0.43 -7.19
C PRO A 193 -20.94 1.81 -6.52
N LEU A 194 -20.71 1.84 -5.21
CA LEU A 194 -20.40 3.05 -4.46
C LEU A 194 -18.88 3.20 -4.34
N SER A 195 -18.32 4.24 -4.95
CA SER A 195 -16.93 4.64 -4.73
C SER A 195 -16.84 5.57 -3.53
N ILE A 196 -15.87 5.30 -2.64
CA ILE A 196 -15.58 6.05 -1.43
C ILE A 196 -14.10 6.46 -1.44
N MET A 197 -13.84 7.72 -1.11
CA MET A 197 -12.51 8.28 -1.00
C MET A 197 -12.35 9.05 0.32
N VAL A 198 -11.26 8.76 1.02
CA VAL A 198 -10.79 9.47 2.21
C VAL A 198 -9.50 10.19 1.83
N GLN A 199 -9.55 11.51 1.74
CA GLN A 199 -8.39 12.35 1.46
C GLN A 199 -7.86 12.97 2.76
N PRO A 200 -6.75 12.47 3.31
CA PRO A 200 -6.16 13.04 4.51
C PRO A 200 -5.25 14.22 4.19
N ASP A 201 -4.96 15.03 5.21
CA ASP A 201 -3.97 16.11 5.19
C ASP A 201 -2.53 15.62 5.49
N ARG A 202 -2.39 14.36 5.91
CA ARG A 202 -1.11 13.68 6.20
C ARG A 202 -1.26 12.15 6.15
N PHE A 203 -0.13 11.45 6.08
CA PHE A 203 -0.10 9.99 6.19
C PHE A 203 -0.48 9.50 7.60
N GLY A 204 -0.88 8.22 7.68
CA GLY A 204 -1.19 7.52 8.92
C GLY A 204 -2.69 7.34 9.18
N PHE A 205 -3.56 7.89 8.33
CA PHE A 205 -4.98 7.54 8.37
C PHE A 205 -5.20 6.14 7.81
N GLU A 206 -6.04 5.38 8.50
CA GLU A 206 -6.56 4.09 8.06
C GLU A 206 -8.09 4.14 8.11
N GLY A 207 -8.73 3.17 7.48
CA GLY A 207 -10.17 3.08 7.50
C GLY A 207 -10.66 1.72 7.04
N ALA A 208 -11.93 1.48 7.30
CA ALA A 208 -12.63 0.28 6.89
C ALA A 208 -14.05 0.62 6.43
N VAL A 209 -14.53 -0.13 5.45
CA VAL A 209 -15.89 -0.04 4.93
C VAL A 209 -16.65 -1.25 5.42
N LEU A 210 -17.72 -1.01 6.18
CA LEU A 210 -18.69 -2.03 6.54
C LEU A 210 -19.85 -2.00 5.56
N SER A 211 -20.21 -3.17 5.05
CA SER A 211 -21.30 -3.34 4.09
C SER A 211 -22.35 -4.28 4.67
N LYS A 212 -23.60 -3.85 4.68
CA LYS A 212 -24.74 -4.66 5.13
C LYS A 212 -25.40 -5.33 3.95
N GLU A 213 -25.34 -6.65 3.90
CA GLU A 213 -26.02 -7.44 2.87
C GLU A 213 -27.55 -7.34 3.05
N GLU A 214 -28.26 -6.95 1.99
CA GLU A 214 -29.72 -6.72 2.04
C GLU A 214 -30.51 -8.01 2.34
N GLY A 215 -30.04 -9.15 1.84
CA GLY A 215 -30.77 -10.42 1.99
C GLY A 215 -30.69 -11.03 3.40
N SER A 216 -29.53 -10.95 4.05
CA SER A 216 -29.29 -11.58 5.36
C SER A 216 -29.21 -10.60 6.52
N GLY A 217 -29.00 -9.31 6.25
CA GLY A 217 -28.67 -8.29 7.25
C GLY A 217 -27.26 -8.42 7.82
N THR A 218 -26.40 -9.23 7.20
CA THR A 218 -25.04 -9.48 7.68
C THR A 218 -24.10 -8.35 7.31
N TRP A 219 -23.28 -7.93 8.28
CA TRP A 219 -22.21 -6.99 8.08
C TRP A 219 -20.92 -7.72 7.68
N THR A 220 -20.28 -7.23 6.63
CA THR A 220 -18.88 -7.53 6.29
C THR A 220 -18.06 -6.27 6.47
N MET A 221 -16.75 -6.41 6.73
CA MET A 221 -15.83 -5.30 6.87
C MET A 221 -14.62 -5.52 5.96
N GLU A 222 -14.30 -4.52 5.15
CA GLU A 222 -13.14 -4.50 4.27
C GLU A 222 -12.30 -3.26 4.55
N ASN A 223 -10.98 -3.42 4.61
CA ASN A 223 -10.09 -2.28 4.82
C ASN A 223 -10.07 -1.38 3.59
N LEU A 224 -9.96 -0.07 3.79
CA LEU A 224 -9.63 0.85 2.71
C LEU A 224 -8.26 0.51 2.13
N ARG A 225 -8.13 0.63 0.81
CA ARG A 225 -6.84 0.65 0.15
C ARG A 225 -6.20 2.01 0.38
N ILE A 226 -5.09 2.05 1.12
CA ILE A 226 -4.30 3.25 1.36
C ILE A 226 -3.23 3.39 0.28
N ASP A 227 -3.21 4.49 -0.46
CA ASP A 227 -2.19 4.79 -1.45
C ASP A 227 -0.87 5.19 -0.76
N ALA A 228 0.23 4.56 -1.14
CA ALA A 228 1.54 4.80 -0.53
C ALA A 228 2.15 6.17 -0.88
N ASN A 229 1.68 6.83 -1.95
CA ASN A 229 2.24 8.08 -2.45
C ASN A 229 1.64 9.32 -1.80
N ASP A 230 0.35 9.26 -1.43
CA ASP A 230 -0.39 10.42 -0.89
C ASP A 230 -1.21 10.10 0.38
N GLY A 231 -1.28 8.83 0.80
CA GLY A 231 -2.01 8.39 2.00
C GLY A 231 -3.53 8.34 1.82
N ARG A 232 -4.05 8.58 0.62
CA ARG A 232 -5.49 8.55 0.34
C ARG A 232 -6.04 7.13 0.49
N GLY A 233 -7.15 7.02 1.23
CA GLY A 233 -7.91 5.78 1.36
C GLY A 233 -8.98 5.68 0.28
N THR A 234 -9.11 4.52 -0.36
CA THR A 234 -10.15 4.24 -1.36
C THR A 234 -10.89 2.95 -1.04
N GLY A 235 -12.19 2.94 -1.29
CA GLY A 235 -13.06 1.78 -1.11
C GLY A 235 -14.14 1.73 -2.19
N LEU A 236 -14.56 0.52 -2.56
CA LEU A 236 -15.55 0.28 -3.60
C LEU A 236 -16.54 -0.75 -3.08
N VAL A 237 -17.82 -0.39 -3.04
CA VAL A 237 -18.88 -1.29 -2.57
C VAL A 237 -19.78 -1.67 -3.75
N PRO A 238 -19.78 -2.94 -4.20
CA PRO A 238 -20.63 -3.37 -5.30
C PRO A 238 -22.10 -3.44 -4.89
N GLY A 239 -22.99 -3.22 -5.87
CA GLY A 239 -24.43 -3.45 -5.70
C GLY A 239 -25.09 -2.58 -4.61
N PHE A 240 -24.57 -1.37 -4.36
CA PHE A 240 -25.05 -0.49 -3.30
C PHE A 240 -26.48 0.00 -3.59
N GLY A 241 -27.41 -0.24 -2.66
CA GLY A 241 -28.85 -0.07 -2.82
C GLY A 241 -29.62 -1.30 -3.33
N ASN A 242 -28.95 -2.40 -3.64
CA ASN A 242 -29.57 -3.64 -4.10
C ASN A 242 -29.05 -4.87 -3.32
N ALA A 243 -27.79 -5.25 -3.55
CA ALA A 243 -27.14 -6.33 -2.80
C ALA A 243 -26.66 -5.85 -1.41
N THR A 244 -26.24 -4.59 -1.33
CA THR A 244 -25.77 -3.94 -0.11
C THR A 244 -26.69 -2.78 0.22
N SER A 245 -27.43 -2.80 1.33
CA SER A 245 -28.42 -1.75 1.64
C SER A 245 -27.91 -0.60 2.48
N GLU A 246 -26.88 -0.84 3.27
CA GLU A 246 -26.26 0.17 4.13
C GLU A 246 -24.75 0.00 4.09
N VAL A 247 -24.04 1.12 4.04
CA VAL A 247 -22.59 1.17 4.10
C VAL A 247 -22.17 2.11 5.22
N LEU A 248 -21.27 1.66 6.07
CA LEU A 248 -20.60 2.49 7.06
C LEU A 248 -19.13 2.62 6.71
N LEU A 249 -18.62 3.83 6.68
CA LEU A 249 -17.18 4.09 6.58
C LEU A 249 -16.66 4.46 7.97
N LEU A 250 -15.66 3.72 8.45
CA LEU A 250 -14.90 4.03 9.65
C LEU A 250 -13.54 4.58 9.25
N VAL A 251 -13.13 5.69 9.86
CA VAL A 251 -11.82 6.31 9.63
C VAL A 251 -11.17 6.58 10.97
N TRP A 252 -9.91 6.16 11.14
CA TRP A 252 -9.11 6.43 12.32
C TRP A 252 -7.70 6.88 11.95
N PHE A 253 -7.04 7.56 12.88
CA PHE A 253 -5.66 8.01 12.68
C PHE A 253 -4.70 7.05 13.40
N ASN A 254 -4.08 6.12 12.67
CA ASN A 254 -3.07 5.20 13.19
C ASN A 254 -1.74 5.95 13.46
N SER A 255 -1.73 6.68 14.58
CA SER A 255 -0.57 7.47 15.00
C SER A 255 0.61 6.55 15.34
N LEU A 256 1.78 6.88 14.78
CA LEU A 256 3.06 6.24 15.10
C LEU A 256 3.62 6.63 16.48
N PHE A 257 3.04 7.65 17.11
CA PHE A 257 3.36 7.96 18.51
C PHE A 257 2.68 6.92 19.39
N ASP A 258 3.47 6.34 20.29
CA ASP A 258 3.03 5.28 21.18
C ASP A 258 2.07 5.80 22.27
N ASP A 259 1.61 4.90 23.13
CA ASP A 259 0.77 5.23 24.29
C ASP A 259 1.34 6.37 25.13
N CYS A 260 0.44 7.18 25.67
CA CYS A 260 0.78 8.49 26.20
C CYS A 260 -0.05 8.93 27.39
N ASP A 261 0.62 9.40 28.45
CA ASP A 261 0.00 9.97 29.64
C ASP A 261 0.54 11.40 29.88
N PHE A 262 -0.36 12.36 30.11
CA PHE A 262 -0.04 13.80 30.21
C PHE A 262 1.07 14.15 31.22
N ASP A 263 1.21 13.36 32.28
CA ASP A 263 2.21 13.58 33.34
C ASP A 263 3.58 12.91 33.08
N PHE A 264 3.72 12.14 32.00
CA PHE A 264 4.95 11.39 31.70
C PHE A 264 5.74 11.96 30.53
N ALA A 265 7.07 11.95 30.68
CA ALA A 265 8.02 12.46 29.68
C ALA A 265 8.08 11.62 28.38
N ASN A 266 7.43 10.47 28.34
CA ASN A 266 7.43 9.53 27.21
C ASN A 266 6.72 10.09 25.96
N CYS A 267 5.78 11.01 26.12
CA CYS A 267 5.11 11.65 24.99
C CYS A 267 5.96 12.72 24.30
N GLY A 268 7.05 13.18 24.93
CA GLY A 268 7.78 14.37 24.47
C GLY A 268 6.96 15.67 24.51
N VAL A 269 5.73 15.62 25.06
CA VAL A 269 4.77 16.74 25.12
C VAL A 269 4.93 17.49 26.45
N LEU A 270 6.11 18.07 26.72
CA LEU A 270 6.23 19.10 27.76
C LEU A 270 7.08 20.27 27.26
N SER A 271 6.47 21.07 26.39
CA SER A 271 6.36 22.54 26.48
C SER A 271 5.80 23.08 25.15
N GLY A 272 4.49 22.92 24.92
CA GLY A 272 3.76 23.57 23.81
C GLY A 272 3.40 22.71 22.59
N GLY A 273 3.50 21.38 22.65
CA GLY A 273 3.01 20.48 21.58
C GLY A 273 1.60 19.96 21.87
N SER A 274 0.81 19.67 20.85
CA SER A 274 -0.45 18.92 20.94
C SER A 274 -0.19 17.44 20.67
N TYR A 275 -1.00 16.54 21.24
CA TYR A 275 -1.03 15.13 20.81
C TYR A 275 -1.26 15.06 19.29
N PRO A 276 -0.71 14.05 18.57
CA PRO A 276 -0.85 13.96 17.13
C PRO A 276 -2.32 14.01 16.71
N SER A 277 -2.61 14.93 15.81
CA SER A 277 -3.92 15.04 15.17
C SER A 277 -3.74 15.26 13.68
N GLY A 278 -4.81 15.02 12.94
CA GLY A 278 -4.89 15.29 11.52
C GLY A 278 -6.33 15.59 11.11
N SER A 279 -6.49 15.96 9.86
CA SER A 279 -7.80 16.19 9.26
C SER A 279 -7.94 15.46 7.93
N PHE A 280 -9.17 15.18 7.53
CA PHE A 280 -9.46 14.54 6.26
C PHE A 280 -10.80 14.99 5.70
N THR A 281 -11.00 14.69 4.42
CA THR A 281 -12.26 14.88 3.68
C THR A 281 -12.74 13.53 3.18
N VAL A 282 -14.03 13.25 3.35
CA VAL A 282 -14.67 12.08 2.73
C VAL A 282 -15.41 12.52 1.48
N SER A 283 -15.28 11.76 0.40
CA SER A 283 -16.08 11.91 -0.81
C SER A 283 -16.68 10.56 -1.20
N ALA A 284 -17.91 10.54 -1.69
CA ALA A 284 -18.58 9.33 -2.11
C ALA A 284 -19.50 9.58 -3.32
N SER A 285 -19.56 8.62 -4.25
CA SER A 285 -20.42 8.72 -5.44
C SER A 285 -20.72 7.34 -6.02
N GLN A 286 -21.90 7.18 -6.64
CA GLN A 286 -22.21 5.98 -7.41
C GLN A 286 -21.47 5.98 -8.77
N VAL A 287 -20.85 4.85 -9.12
CA VAL A 287 -20.16 4.62 -10.40
C VAL A 287 -21.19 4.15 -11.43
N THR A 288 -21.69 5.08 -12.24
CA THR A 288 -22.85 4.83 -13.11
C THR A 288 -22.50 4.13 -14.43
N SER A 289 -21.23 4.19 -14.84
CA SER A 289 -20.67 3.41 -15.94
C SER A 289 -19.27 2.92 -15.58
N PRO A 290 -18.85 1.73 -16.08
CA PRO A 290 -17.48 1.27 -15.96
C PRO A 290 -16.48 2.31 -16.48
N ALA A 291 -15.26 2.26 -15.94
CA ALA A 291 -14.16 3.02 -16.52
C ALA A 291 -13.84 2.52 -17.93
N GLU A 292 -13.42 3.43 -18.80
CA GLU A 292 -13.07 3.16 -20.20
C GLU A 292 -11.59 3.50 -20.44
N VAL A 293 -10.91 2.74 -21.29
CA VAL A 293 -9.52 2.97 -21.70
C VAL A 293 -9.38 2.99 -23.21
N SER A 294 -8.56 3.90 -23.73
CA SER A 294 -8.15 3.92 -25.15
C SER A 294 -6.64 4.09 -25.30
N ILE A 295 -6.09 3.52 -26.37
CA ILE A 295 -4.74 3.84 -26.84
C ILE A 295 -4.89 4.93 -27.90
N ASP A 296 -4.53 6.16 -27.53
CA ASP A 296 -4.75 7.37 -28.34
C ASP A 296 -3.63 7.58 -29.36
N SER A 297 -2.40 7.18 -29.03
CA SER A 297 -1.24 7.38 -29.88
C SER A 297 -0.16 6.32 -29.66
N ILE A 298 0.53 5.96 -30.73
CA ILE A 298 1.78 5.22 -30.70
C ILE A 298 2.76 6.02 -31.56
N SER A 299 3.81 6.56 -30.95
CA SER A 299 4.82 7.37 -31.63
C SER A 299 6.16 6.65 -31.58
N GLY A 300 6.67 6.23 -32.74
CA GLY A 300 8.02 5.69 -32.87
C GLY A 300 9.09 6.77 -32.68
N PHE A 301 10.25 6.35 -32.19
CA PHE A 301 11.47 7.16 -32.16
C PHE A 301 12.72 6.28 -32.16
N ASP A 302 13.79 6.83 -32.73
CA ASP A 302 15.12 6.24 -32.83
C ASP A 302 15.99 6.70 -31.64
N ARG A 303 16.52 5.75 -30.88
CA ARG A 303 17.38 6.00 -29.71
C ARG A 303 18.84 5.71 -29.99
N ASP A 304 19.13 4.77 -30.87
CA ASP A 304 20.48 4.31 -31.13
C ASP A 304 21.19 5.02 -32.32
N GLY A 305 20.42 5.84 -33.05
CA GLY A 305 20.85 6.77 -34.08
C GLY A 305 20.99 6.15 -35.47
N ASP A 306 20.36 5.01 -35.74
CA ASP A 306 20.44 4.29 -37.02
C ASP A 306 19.35 4.67 -38.04
N PHE A 307 18.49 5.63 -37.70
CA PHE A 307 17.33 6.10 -38.46
C PHE A 307 16.16 5.10 -38.55
N LEU A 308 16.14 4.07 -37.70
CA LEU A 308 15.02 3.17 -37.53
C LEU A 308 14.36 3.42 -36.17
N ASP A 309 13.04 3.45 -36.14
CA ASP A 309 12.32 3.55 -34.87
C ASP A 309 12.52 2.24 -34.09
N ASP A 310 13.28 2.32 -33.01
CA ASP A 310 13.63 1.22 -32.12
C ASP A 310 12.79 1.20 -30.84
N SER A 311 12.02 2.26 -30.61
CA SER A 311 11.23 2.45 -29.41
C SER A 311 9.94 3.19 -29.73
N VAL A 312 8.92 2.98 -28.89
CA VAL A 312 7.62 3.66 -29.02
C VAL A 312 7.20 4.31 -27.72
N GLU A 313 6.59 5.49 -27.84
CA GLU A 313 5.80 6.12 -26.79
C GLU A 313 4.32 5.83 -27.05
N ILE A 314 3.67 5.16 -26.10
CA ILE A 314 2.28 4.74 -26.16
C ILE A 314 1.48 5.65 -25.24
N GLY A 315 0.68 6.53 -25.83
CA GLY A 315 -0.24 7.40 -25.11
C GLY A 315 -1.58 6.70 -24.91
N ILE A 316 -2.03 6.61 -23.66
CA ILE A 316 -3.36 6.11 -23.30
C ILE A 316 -4.20 7.21 -22.65
N ARG A 317 -5.51 7.01 -22.74
CA ARG A 317 -6.52 7.81 -22.07
C ARG A 317 -7.41 6.89 -21.25
N VAL A 318 -7.65 7.25 -19.99
CA VAL A 318 -8.59 6.54 -19.11
C VAL A 318 -9.63 7.53 -18.62
N SER A 319 -10.91 7.18 -18.73
CA SER A 319 -12.03 7.97 -18.22
C SER A 319 -12.89 7.16 -17.26
N SER A 320 -13.48 7.83 -16.27
CA SER A 320 -14.38 7.21 -15.30
C SER A 320 -15.62 8.08 -15.08
N SER A 321 -16.73 7.44 -14.69
CA SER A 321 -17.91 8.14 -14.16
C SER A 321 -17.84 8.38 -12.66
N ALA A 322 -16.92 7.71 -11.96
CA ALA A 322 -16.71 7.86 -10.52
C ALA A 322 -16.14 9.24 -10.19
N PHE A 323 -16.58 9.86 -9.10
CA PHE A 323 -15.98 11.10 -8.60
C PHE A 323 -14.46 10.97 -8.42
N SER A 324 -14.05 9.81 -7.91
CA SER A 324 -12.66 9.37 -7.86
C SER A 324 -12.67 7.85 -7.70
N GLU A 325 -11.81 7.15 -8.40
CA GLU A 325 -11.52 5.73 -8.15
C GLU A 325 -10.06 5.42 -8.48
N SER A 326 -9.58 4.29 -7.95
CA SER A 326 -8.27 3.76 -8.30
C SER A 326 -8.42 2.55 -9.21
N LEU A 327 -7.63 2.50 -10.28
CA LEU A 327 -7.68 1.43 -11.27
C LEU A 327 -6.30 0.83 -11.45
N SER A 328 -6.21 -0.50 -11.48
CA SER A 328 -5.00 -1.17 -11.95
C SER A 328 -4.98 -1.19 -13.46
N VAL A 329 -3.86 -0.77 -14.05
CA VAL A 329 -3.64 -0.72 -15.49
C VAL A 329 -2.55 -1.71 -15.85
N GLU A 330 -2.89 -2.71 -16.67
CA GLU A 330 -1.96 -3.71 -17.20
C GLU A 330 -1.69 -3.43 -18.67
N PHE A 331 -0.44 -3.15 -19.03
CA PHE A 331 0.06 -3.09 -20.40
C PHE A 331 0.69 -4.42 -20.78
N SER A 332 0.42 -4.87 -22.00
CA SER A 332 0.97 -6.10 -22.54
C SER A 332 1.44 -5.90 -23.98
N ALA A 333 2.62 -6.40 -24.29
CA ALA A 333 3.22 -6.37 -25.63
C ALA A 333 3.22 -7.77 -26.25
N PHE A 334 2.72 -7.87 -27.49
CA PHE A 334 2.56 -9.12 -28.22
C PHE A 334 3.23 -9.09 -29.58
N THR A 335 3.75 -10.25 -30.00
CA THR A 335 4.07 -10.52 -31.42
C THR A 335 3.43 -11.83 -31.84
N ASN A 336 2.79 -11.90 -33.01
CA ASN A 336 2.12 -13.11 -33.49
C ASN A 336 1.19 -13.78 -32.45
N ASN A 337 0.48 -12.97 -31.64
CA ASN A 337 -0.36 -13.40 -30.52
C ASN A 337 0.37 -14.12 -29.37
N SER A 338 1.70 -14.05 -29.31
CA SER A 338 2.51 -14.46 -28.16
C SER A 338 2.79 -13.25 -27.27
N LEU A 339 2.52 -13.38 -25.98
CA LEU A 339 2.89 -12.37 -24.98
C LEU A 339 4.40 -12.39 -24.75
N HIS A 340 5.03 -11.22 -24.74
CA HIS A 340 6.48 -11.08 -24.50
C HIS A 340 6.81 -10.23 -23.27
N ASP A 341 6.01 -9.19 -23.00
CA ASP A 341 6.24 -8.33 -21.85
C ASP A 341 4.93 -7.80 -21.28
N THR A 342 4.95 -7.50 -19.98
CA THR A 342 3.82 -6.94 -19.25
C THR A 342 4.32 -5.92 -18.24
N ALA A 343 3.60 -4.81 -18.08
CA ALA A 343 3.82 -3.82 -17.04
C ALA A 343 2.50 -3.47 -16.36
N GLU A 344 2.53 -3.30 -15.04
CA GLU A 344 1.34 -2.97 -14.26
C GLU A 344 1.62 -1.77 -13.34
N PHE A 345 0.64 -0.88 -13.20
CA PHE A 345 0.67 0.23 -12.26
C PHE A 345 -0.76 0.61 -11.86
N THR A 346 -0.90 1.42 -10.82
CA THR A 346 -2.20 1.96 -10.41
C THR A 346 -2.29 3.43 -10.76
N ILE A 347 -3.47 3.85 -11.23
CA ILE A 347 -3.83 5.26 -11.42
C ILE A 347 -5.02 5.63 -10.57
N SER A 348 -5.23 6.93 -10.41
CA SER A 348 -6.47 7.48 -9.87
C SER A 348 -7.14 8.34 -10.92
N VAL A 349 -8.41 8.07 -11.19
CA VAL A 349 -9.19 8.73 -12.24
C VAL A 349 -10.46 9.29 -11.59
N GLY A 350 -10.88 10.47 -12.03
CA GLY A 350 -12.13 11.10 -11.61
C GLY A 350 -13.08 11.33 -12.78
N ASN A 351 -14.22 11.97 -12.49
CA ASN A 351 -15.29 12.24 -13.46
C ASN A 351 -15.19 13.60 -14.17
N SER A 352 -14.14 14.37 -13.93
CA SER A 352 -13.96 15.68 -14.55
C SER A 352 -13.33 15.58 -15.94
N ASP A 353 -12.08 15.10 -16.00
CA ASP A 353 -11.27 15.01 -17.21
C ASP A 353 -10.64 13.62 -17.29
N PRO A 354 -10.56 13.02 -18.49
CA PRO A 354 -9.84 11.77 -18.68
C PRO A 354 -8.36 11.92 -18.33
N GLU A 355 -7.83 10.96 -17.59
CA GLU A 355 -6.40 10.88 -17.30
C GLU A 355 -5.63 10.41 -18.53
N VAL A 356 -4.59 11.15 -18.89
CA VAL A 356 -3.74 10.85 -20.05
C VAL A 356 -2.34 10.53 -19.56
N MET A 357 -1.78 9.43 -20.06
CA MET A 357 -0.44 9.02 -19.68
C MET A 357 0.28 8.29 -20.79
N SER A 358 1.62 8.26 -20.67
CA SER A 358 2.49 7.61 -21.62
C SER A 358 3.24 6.44 -20.98
N VAL A 359 3.40 5.37 -21.75
CA VAL A 359 4.28 4.23 -21.44
C VAL A 359 5.25 4.07 -22.60
N TRP A 360 6.51 3.79 -22.31
CA TRP A 360 7.53 3.53 -23.32
C TRP A 360 7.75 2.04 -23.49
N PHE A 361 8.07 1.61 -24.71
CA PHE A 361 8.42 0.23 -25.00
C PHE A 361 9.57 0.15 -26.01
N THR A 362 10.54 -0.70 -25.73
CA THR A 362 11.62 -1.10 -26.67
C THR A 362 11.55 -2.62 -26.85
N PRO A 363 11.46 -3.16 -28.07
CA PRO A 363 11.36 -4.59 -28.28
C PRO A 363 12.73 -5.28 -28.15
N PRO A 364 12.76 -6.57 -27.74
CA PRO A 364 13.99 -7.39 -27.73
C PRO A 364 14.44 -7.88 -29.13
N PHE A 365 13.62 -7.64 -30.16
CA PHE A 365 13.91 -7.98 -31.55
C PHE A 365 12.99 -7.22 -32.51
N THR A 366 13.44 -7.05 -33.75
CA THR A 366 12.64 -6.41 -34.81
C THR A 366 11.41 -7.25 -35.14
N GLY A 367 10.24 -6.62 -35.18
CA GLY A 367 9.00 -7.31 -35.55
C GLY A 367 7.78 -6.41 -35.58
N ASP A 368 6.63 -7.03 -35.83
CA ASP A 368 5.32 -6.39 -35.71
C ASP A 368 4.79 -6.59 -34.28
N TRP A 369 4.66 -5.48 -33.56
CA TRP A 369 4.31 -5.44 -32.14
C TRP A 369 2.92 -4.85 -31.94
N ALA A 370 2.06 -5.57 -31.24
CA ALA A 370 0.74 -5.09 -30.84
C ALA A 370 0.68 -4.90 -29.33
N PHE A 371 -0.03 -3.87 -28.89
CA PHE A 371 -0.17 -3.52 -27.49
C PHE A 371 -1.60 -3.72 -27.03
N THR A 372 -1.76 -4.15 -25.79
CA THR A 372 -3.05 -4.23 -25.11
C THR A 372 -2.95 -3.55 -23.77
N THR A 373 -3.96 -2.77 -23.42
CA THR A 373 -4.11 -2.16 -22.11
C THR A 373 -5.40 -2.67 -21.50
N LYS A 374 -5.32 -3.26 -20.30
CA LYS A 374 -6.50 -3.69 -19.53
C LYS A 374 -6.58 -2.84 -18.27
N ILE A 375 -7.78 -2.40 -17.92
CA ILE A 375 -8.03 -1.72 -16.65
C ILE A 375 -8.94 -2.56 -15.76
N ARG A 376 -8.58 -2.64 -14.48
CA ARG A 376 -9.32 -3.36 -13.43
C ARG A 376 -9.61 -2.44 -12.27
N ASP A 377 -10.74 -2.65 -11.61
CA ASP A 377 -11.03 -1.96 -10.36
C ASP A 377 -10.21 -2.54 -9.19
N ILE A 378 -10.37 -1.96 -8.00
CA ILE A 378 -9.68 -2.42 -6.79
C ILE A 378 -10.14 -3.81 -6.32
N ALA A 379 -11.30 -4.30 -6.79
CA ALA A 379 -11.76 -5.67 -6.55
C ALA A 379 -11.14 -6.68 -7.54
N GLY A 380 -10.42 -6.20 -8.55
CA GLY A 380 -9.77 -6.99 -9.60
C GLY A 380 -10.69 -7.29 -10.79
N GLU A 381 -11.92 -6.76 -10.79
CA GLU A 381 -12.88 -6.94 -11.88
C GLU A 381 -12.47 -6.09 -13.09
N LEU A 382 -12.55 -6.71 -14.26
CA LEU A 382 -12.18 -6.08 -15.52
C LEU A 382 -13.21 -4.99 -15.88
N GLN A 383 -12.74 -3.76 -16.06
CA GLN A 383 -13.59 -2.64 -16.47
C GLN A 383 -13.60 -2.50 -17.99
N ASP A 384 -12.42 -2.45 -18.63
CA ASP A 384 -12.30 -2.28 -20.07
C ASP A 384 -10.94 -2.76 -20.61
N ILE A 385 -10.85 -2.95 -21.95
CA ILE A 385 -9.66 -3.37 -22.68
C ILE A 385 -9.53 -2.56 -23.98
N ALA A 386 -8.35 -1.95 -24.17
CA ALA A 386 -7.94 -1.38 -25.45
C ALA A 386 -6.86 -2.22 -26.12
N GLN A 387 -6.87 -2.29 -27.45
CA GLN A 387 -5.85 -2.97 -28.24
C GLN A 387 -5.43 -2.10 -29.43
N SER A 388 -4.13 -2.04 -29.70
CA SER A 388 -3.59 -1.35 -30.86
C SER A 388 -3.56 -2.25 -32.11
N LEU A 389 -3.41 -1.62 -33.27
CA LEU A 389 -2.91 -2.35 -34.44
C LEU A 389 -1.43 -2.71 -34.24
N PRO A 390 -0.92 -3.77 -34.91
CA PRO A 390 0.51 -4.05 -34.91
C PRO A 390 1.30 -2.93 -35.59
N GLU A 391 2.35 -2.48 -34.92
CA GLU A 391 3.32 -1.51 -35.44
C GLU A 391 4.67 -2.19 -35.65
N GLN A 392 5.33 -1.86 -36.75
CA GLN A 392 6.66 -2.39 -37.02
C GLN A 392 7.68 -1.60 -36.21
N ILE A 393 8.39 -2.27 -35.30
CA ILE A 393 9.40 -1.66 -34.42
C ILE A 393 10.72 -2.40 -34.60
N SER A 394 11.80 -1.66 -34.76
CA SER A 394 13.15 -2.22 -34.88
C SER A 394 13.72 -2.57 -33.52
N ASN A 395 14.66 -3.51 -33.48
CA ASN A 395 15.41 -3.78 -32.27
C ASN A 395 16.39 -2.64 -32.00
N MET A 396 16.56 -2.25 -30.75
CA MET A 396 17.64 -1.35 -30.36
C MET A 396 18.95 -2.14 -30.27
N LYS A 397 20.06 -1.61 -30.79
CA LYS A 397 21.35 -2.31 -30.71
C LYS A 397 21.83 -2.49 -29.26
N PRO A 398 22.53 -3.59 -28.95
CA PRO A 398 23.08 -3.79 -27.61
C PRO A 398 24.29 -2.90 -27.38
N VAL A 399 24.62 -2.67 -26.10
CA VAL A 399 25.81 -1.93 -25.70
C VAL A 399 26.88 -2.92 -25.24
N GLY A 400 27.98 -3.00 -25.98
CA GLY A 400 29.15 -3.75 -25.53
C GLY A 400 29.83 -3.07 -24.33
N SER A 401 30.58 -3.84 -23.56
CA SER A 401 31.54 -3.29 -22.59
C SER A 401 32.71 -4.25 -22.43
N GLY A 402 33.81 -3.80 -21.84
CA GLY A 402 34.95 -4.69 -21.63
C GLY A 402 36.19 -3.97 -21.14
N SER A 403 37.27 -4.73 -20.99
CA SER A 403 38.58 -4.22 -20.64
C SER A 403 39.68 -5.20 -21.03
N ILE A 404 40.92 -4.71 -21.04
CA ILE A 404 42.13 -5.52 -21.15
C ILE A 404 42.94 -5.39 -19.86
N SER A 405 43.67 -6.44 -19.46
CA SER A 405 44.44 -6.46 -18.22
C SER A 405 45.59 -5.45 -18.17
N SER A 406 46.14 -5.10 -19.34
CA SER A 406 47.23 -4.14 -19.51
C SER A 406 47.23 -3.64 -20.96
N ASN A 407 47.63 -2.38 -21.18
CA ASN A 407 47.89 -1.82 -22.50
C ASN A 407 49.32 -2.13 -23.00
N GLU A 408 50.16 -2.75 -22.18
CA GLU A 408 51.50 -3.23 -22.56
C GLU A 408 51.67 -4.71 -22.18
N THR A 409 52.29 -5.51 -23.04
CA THR A 409 52.63 -6.91 -22.76
C THR A 409 53.95 -7.32 -23.41
N GLN A 410 54.40 -8.54 -23.11
CA GLN A 410 55.58 -9.17 -23.69
C GLN A 410 55.14 -10.31 -24.63
N THR A 411 56.02 -10.73 -25.54
CA THR A 411 55.70 -11.74 -26.57
C THR A 411 55.36 -13.14 -26.02
N TRP A 412 55.73 -13.43 -24.78
CA TRP A 412 55.41 -14.70 -24.09
C TRP A 412 54.36 -14.55 -22.97
N SER A 413 53.85 -13.34 -22.73
CA SER A 413 52.93 -13.08 -21.62
C SER A 413 51.48 -13.15 -22.06
N ASN A 414 50.66 -13.88 -21.29
CA ASN A 414 49.22 -13.92 -21.51
C ASN A 414 48.59 -12.56 -21.20
N SER A 415 47.92 -11.99 -22.19
CA SER A 415 46.99 -10.87 -22.07
C SER A 415 45.60 -11.42 -21.73
N TYR A 416 45.04 -10.94 -20.62
CA TYR A 416 43.68 -11.30 -20.19
C TYR A 416 42.71 -10.22 -20.67
N ILE A 417 41.71 -10.64 -21.43
CA ILE A 417 40.73 -9.76 -22.06
C ILE A 417 39.37 -10.10 -21.46
N PHE A 418 38.60 -9.07 -21.11
CA PHE A 418 37.32 -9.20 -20.42
C PHE A 418 36.21 -8.59 -21.26
N GLY A 419 35.24 -9.41 -21.65
CA GLY A 419 34.07 -9.01 -22.41
C GLY A 419 32.85 -8.87 -21.53
N GLY A 420 32.05 -7.87 -21.84
CA GLY A 420 30.80 -7.54 -21.20
C GLY A 420 29.86 -6.86 -22.19
N GLY A 421 28.73 -6.42 -21.67
CA GLY A 421 27.72 -5.71 -22.43
C GLY A 421 26.35 -5.94 -21.82
N TYR A 422 25.39 -5.21 -22.32
CA TYR A 422 24.00 -5.35 -21.96
C TYR A 422 23.09 -5.03 -23.15
N ASP A 423 21.89 -5.57 -23.09
CA ASP A 423 20.77 -5.27 -23.97
C ASP A 423 19.55 -4.89 -23.11
N SER A 424 18.99 -3.71 -23.32
CA SER A 424 17.92 -3.16 -22.48
C SER A 424 16.63 -3.05 -23.28
N TRP A 425 15.58 -3.74 -22.85
CA TRP A 425 14.31 -3.81 -23.57
C TRP A 425 13.12 -3.94 -22.60
N GLY A 426 11.91 -3.81 -23.13
CA GLY A 426 10.65 -3.95 -22.42
C GLY A 426 9.95 -2.63 -22.15
N PHE A 427 8.99 -2.66 -21.23
CA PHE A 427 8.24 -1.47 -20.82
C PHE A 427 9.01 -0.56 -19.86
N GLY A 428 8.70 0.74 -19.94
CA GLY A 428 9.20 1.79 -19.06
C GLY A 428 8.15 2.85 -18.76
N PHE A 429 8.20 3.43 -17.56
CA PHE A 429 7.31 4.52 -17.13
C PHE A 429 7.96 5.90 -17.23
N GLN A 430 9.23 5.93 -17.63
CA GLN A 430 9.98 7.12 -18.00
C GLN A 430 10.73 6.84 -19.30
N ASN A 431 10.91 7.87 -20.12
CA ASN A 431 11.72 7.73 -21.34
C ASN A 431 13.15 7.28 -20.97
N GLY A 432 13.57 6.15 -21.55
CA GLY A 432 14.87 5.55 -21.29
C GLY A 432 14.93 4.58 -20.10
N SER A 433 13.80 4.30 -19.44
CA SER A 433 13.68 3.22 -18.43
C SER A 433 13.13 1.95 -19.05
N PHE A 434 13.63 0.78 -18.66
CA PHE A 434 13.22 -0.52 -19.20
C PHE A 434 13.18 -1.60 -18.12
N GLY A 435 12.22 -2.51 -18.24
CA GLY A 435 12.02 -3.61 -17.30
C GLY A 435 13.09 -4.70 -17.38
N HIS A 436 13.74 -4.87 -18.54
CA HIS A 436 14.71 -5.94 -18.77
C HIS A 436 16.09 -5.40 -19.11
N ASN A 437 17.11 -6.11 -18.62
CA ASN A 437 18.52 -5.88 -18.92
C ASN A 437 19.22 -7.25 -19.04
N GLU A 438 19.50 -7.65 -20.28
CA GLU A 438 20.06 -8.95 -20.61
C GLU A 438 21.54 -8.90 -20.95
N THR A 439 22.23 -10.02 -20.72
CA THR A 439 23.61 -10.18 -21.19
C THR A 439 23.64 -10.54 -22.67
N PRO A 440 24.62 -10.04 -23.45
CA PRO A 440 24.72 -10.39 -24.86
C PRO A 440 24.79 -11.90 -25.11
N GLN A 441 24.15 -12.33 -26.19
CA GLN A 441 24.10 -13.72 -26.64
C GLN A 441 25.48 -14.22 -27.11
N SER A 442 26.30 -13.35 -27.72
CA SER A 442 27.65 -13.72 -28.15
C SER A 442 28.64 -12.54 -28.16
N TYR A 443 29.93 -12.87 -28.13
CA TYR A 443 31.06 -11.95 -28.15
C TYR A 443 31.91 -12.26 -29.38
N ILE A 444 32.28 -11.25 -30.15
CA ILE A 444 33.08 -11.36 -31.36
C ILE A 444 34.31 -10.49 -31.18
N TRP A 445 35.46 -11.13 -30.98
CA TRP A 445 36.74 -10.46 -30.81
C TRP A 445 37.58 -10.53 -32.07
N ASP A 446 38.13 -9.40 -32.48
CA ASP A 446 39.34 -9.32 -33.33
C ASP A 446 40.51 -8.94 -32.42
N LEU A 447 41.56 -9.77 -32.39
CA LEU A 447 42.70 -9.57 -31.49
C LEU A 447 43.79 -8.69 -32.13
N GLY A 448 43.59 -8.23 -33.37
CA GLY A 448 44.47 -7.30 -34.07
C GLY A 448 45.68 -7.95 -34.75
N ASP A 449 45.96 -9.22 -34.48
CA ASP A 449 47.07 -10.01 -35.03
C ASP A 449 46.64 -11.03 -36.09
N GLY A 450 45.38 -10.95 -36.53
CA GLY A 450 44.75 -11.91 -37.44
C GLY A 450 44.04 -13.08 -36.74
N ASN A 451 44.11 -13.19 -35.41
CA ASN A 451 43.33 -14.13 -34.63
C ASN A 451 42.00 -13.52 -34.16
N SER A 452 41.02 -14.37 -33.89
CA SER A 452 39.71 -13.98 -33.36
C SER A 452 39.28 -14.90 -32.21
N SER A 453 38.30 -14.47 -31.41
CA SER A 453 37.73 -15.27 -30.34
C SER A 453 36.23 -15.07 -30.20
N SER A 454 35.53 -16.14 -29.80
CA SER A 454 34.10 -16.12 -29.43
C SER A 454 33.86 -16.30 -27.92
N LEU A 455 34.94 -16.34 -27.12
CA LEU A 455 34.83 -16.43 -25.67
C LEU A 455 34.47 -15.07 -25.08
N LYS A 456 33.67 -15.07 -24.01
CA LYS A 456 33.41 -13.85 -23.24
C LYS A 456 34.71 -13.21 -22.74
N ASN A 457 35.60 -14.01 -22.14
CA ASN A 457 36.88 -13.57 -21.62
C ASN A 457 38.03 -14.35 -22.28
N PRO A 458 38.55 -13.93 -23.44
CA PRO A 458 39.69 -14.59 -24.06
C PRO A 458 40.99 -14.38 -23.26
N VAL A 459 41.90 -15.35 -23.40
CA VAL A 459 43.30 -15.23 -23.00
C VAL A 459 44.13 -15.40 -24.26
N HIS A 460 44.99 -14.43 -24.56
CA HIS A 460 45.78 -14.39 -25.79
C HIS A 460 47.23 -13.99 -25.51
N TYR A 461 48.18 -14.44 -26.32
CA TYR A 461 49.57 -13.97 -26.29
C TYR A 461 50.00 -13.61 -27.71
N PHE A 462 50.81 -12.56 -27.83
CA PHE A 462 51.22 -12.01 -29.12
C PHE A 462 52.64 -12.47 -29.46
N THR A 463 52.85 -13.11 -30.61
CA THR A 463 54.16 -13.71 -30.93
C THR A 463 55.18 -12.72 -31.51
N GLU A 464 54.73 -11.55 -31.96
CA GLU A 464 55.58 -10.52 -32.56
C GLU A 464 55.43 -9.21 -31.79
N GLU A 465 56.49 -8.39 -31.80
CA GLU A 465 56.41 -7.03 -31.28
C GLU A 465 55.57 -6.15 -32.20
N GLY A 466 54.85 -5.19 -31.62
CA GLY A 466 54.02 -4.25 -32.37
C GLY A 466 52.86 -3.71 -31.58
N ASP A 467 52.13 -2.79 -32.20
CA ASP A 467 50.87 -2.26 -31.67
C ASP A 467 49.69 -3.02 -32.30
N TYR A 468 48.83 -3.58 -31.45
CA TYR A 468 47.66 -4.35 -31.85
C TYR A 468 46.40 -3.64 -31.36
N LEU A 469 45.41 -3.52 -32.26
CA LEU A 469 44.09 -2.99 -31.95
C LEU A 469 43.14 -4.16 -31.68
N ILE A 470 42.82 -4.38 -30.40
CA ILE A 470 41.82 -5.38 -30.00
C ILE A 470 40.44 -4.75 -30.15
N THR A 471 39.50 -5.44 -30.81
CA THR A 471 38.12 -4.97 -30.93
C THR A 471 37.10 -6.01 -30.46
N LEU A 472 35.99 -5.52 -29.91
CA LEU A 472 34.83 -6.31 -29.51
C LEU A 472 33.58 -5.79 -30.20
N ILE A 473 32.80 -6.72 -30.73
CA ILE A 473 31.40 -6.55 -31.09
C ILE A 473 30.59 -7.59 -30.29
N VAL A 474 29.52 -7.17 -29.63
CA VAL A 474 28.59 -8.09 -28.99
C VAL A 474 27.31 -8.24 -29.81
N ARG A 475 26.64 -9.38 -29.69
CA ARG A 475 25.36 -9.66 -30.35
C ARG A 475 24.29 -9.96 -29.32
N ASP A 476 23.11 -9.37 -29.45
CA ASP A 476 21.95 -9.64 -28.58
C ASP A 476 21.10 -10.84 -29.06
N GLN A 477 19.95 -11.02 -28.40
CA GLN A 477 18.98 -12.06 -28.76
C GLN A 477 18.20 -11.75 -30.05
N GLY A 478 17.96 -10.47 -30.35
CA GLY A 478 17.35 -10.01 -31.60
C GLY A 478 18.25 -10.16 -32.83
N GLY A 479 19.53 -10.47 -32.59
CA GLY A 479 20.54 -10.71 -33.61
C GLY A 479 21.25 -9.45 -34.10
N PHE A 480 21.07 -8.32 -33.40
CA PHE A 480 21.74 -7.05 -33.67
C PHE A 480 23.10 -6.99 -32.99
N PHE A 481 23.96 -6.11 -33.51
CA PHE A 481 25.35 -6.00 -33.11
C PHE A 481 25.60 -4.63 -32.47
N SER A 482 26.42 -4.60 -31.43
CA SER A 482 26.87 -3.35 -30.83
C SER A 482 27.78 -2.56 -31.77
N GLU A 483 27.99 -1.30 -31.44
CA GLU A 483 29.15 -0.55 -31.93
C GLU A 483 30.45 -1.29 -31.59
N VAL A 484 31.48 -1.05 -32.41
CA VAL A 484 32.82 -1.59 -32.18
C VAL A 484 33.45 -0.90 -30.97
N ILE A 485 33.88 -1.68 -29.99
CA ILE A 485 34.68 -1.21 -28.86
C ILE A 485 36.12 -1.63 -29.10
N SER A 486 37.06 -0.74 -28.81
CA SER A 486 38.47 -0.99 -29.10
C SER A 486 39.39 -0.65 -27.94
N TRP A 487 40.50 -1.39 -27.86
CA TRP A 487 41.59 -1.17 -26.93
C TRP A 487 42.93 -1.39 -27.64
N ASP A 488 43.87 -0.48 -27.43
CA ASP A 488 45.24 -0.60 -27.94
C ASP A 488 46.10 -1.42 -26.96
N ILE A 489 46.88 -2.35 -27.50
CA ILE A 489 47.93 -3.05 -26.76
C ILE A 489 49.26 -2.96 -27.49
N THR A 490 50.30 -2.52 -26.79
CA THR A 490 51.68 -2.47 -27.28
C THR A 490 52.45 -3.69 -26.77
N VAL A 491 53.01 -4.46 -27.71
CA VAL A 491 53.82 -5.64 -27.41
C VAL A 491 55.28 -5.25 -27.63
N ASN A 492 56.02 -5.17 -26.53
CA ASN A 492 57.45 -4.87 -26.55
C ASN A 492 58.20 -6.06 -25.98
N ASP A 493 59.25 -6.52 -26.66
CA ASP A 493 60.14 -7.59 -26.21
C ASP A 493 61.58 -7.05 -26.12
N THR A 494 61.88 -6.48 -24.96
CA THR A 494 63.24 -5.99 -24.67
C THR A 494 64.10 -7.02 -23.95
N SER A 495 63.62 -8.27 -23.84
CA SER A 495 64.31 -9.31 -23.07
C SER A 495 65.36 -10.03 -23.92
N GLU A 496 66.51 -10.35 -23.32
CA GLU A 496 67.42 -11.28 -23.98
C GLU A 496 66.78 -12.67 -24.00
N PRO A 497 66.79 -13.38 -25.15
CA PRO A 497 66.19 -14.71 -25.25
C PRO A 497 66.84 -15.64 -24.22
N ILE A 498 66.02 -16.19 -23.32
CA ILE A 498 66.47 -17.16 -22.32
C ILE A 498 66.67 -18.51 -23.05
N PRO A 499 67.90 -19.05 -23.13
CA PRO A 499 68.20 -20.29 -23.86
C PRO A 499 67.51 -21.54 -23.35
#